data_AF-N6UKZ4-F1
#
_entry.id   AF-N6UKZ4-F1
#
_cell.length_a   1.000
_cell.length_b   1.000
_cell.length_c   1.000
_cell.angle_alpha   90.00
_cell.angle_beta   90.00
_cell.angle_gamma   90.00
#
_symmetry.space_group_name_H-M   'P 1'
#
loop_
_entity.id
_entity.type
_entity.pdbx_description
1 polymer ?
#
loop_
_entity_poly.entity_id
_entity_poly.type
_entity_poly.pdbx_seq_one_letter_code
_entity_poly.pdbx_strand_id
1 'polypeptide(L)'
;MNGAFVIKASEMQETLDGSVANFRAFFKWLYSCVLVLMGEPIPPNFEKTTQRSVMNISTFIQNFDCYGYEENPTVKNKFMMERIGQYLIDRDLTIKHESEGNDWAKLLEENECLRNHPTTMPHYPEKSIVQLLAMLKDSVFKVFKAPMRAINDAMATVYLYNCFNFGSPDIPMSSISISKEVMYFAFIQSSKRVQLLQVHFNETNAFEGRLGSFRFNQQSLAESLKILDLQFYSKDILSLLLNECDEPRRSCIFQLSIPLAIEHFRPFELDTEFQQYYSESVNAWDFVPRHCKMSDLPASRFAVSGTRRLCVLLSEDQRNIQLFELECDDEDVQEDADMSAVHSDDLDLL
;
A
#
# COMPACT_ATOMS: atom_id res chain seq x y z
N MET A 1 -6.54 24.82 15.83
CA MET A 1 -5.21 24.26 15.47
C MET A 1 -4.74 24.72 14.10
N ASN A 2 -5.54 24.61 13.03
CA ASN A 2 -5.14 25.05 11.68
C ASN A 2 -4.64 26.50 11.64
N GLY A 3 -5.39 27.43 12.23
CA GLY A 3 -4.99 28.84 12.31
C GLY A 3 -3.68 29.07 13.07
N ALA A 4 -3.47 28.36 14.18
CA ALA A 4 -2.24 28.44 14.96
C ALA A 4 -1.00 27.98 14.16
N PHE A 5 -1.16 26.91 13.36
CA PHE A 5 -0.10 26.43 12.48
C PHE A 5 0.23 27.45 11.38
N VAL A 6 -0.78 28.08 10.77
CA VAL A 6 -0.59 29.14 9.76
C VAL A 6 0.15 30.34 10.35
N ILE A 7 -0.26 30.80 11.53
CA ILE A 7 0.43 31.91 12.23
C ILE A 7 1.92 31.57 12.44
N LYS A 8 2.21 30.34 12.88
CA LYS A 8 3.60 29.92 13.11
C LYS A 8 4.40 29.76 11.82
N ALA A 9 3.75 29.36 10.73
CA ALA A 9 4.36 29.33 9.40
C ALA A 9 4.72 30.74 8.92
N SER A 10 3.85 31.72 9.15
CA SER A 10 4.12 33.14 8.86
C SER A 10 5.29 33.67 9.70
N GLU A 11 5.32 33.37 11.01
CA GLU A 11 6.43 33.74 11.91
C GLU A 11 7.78 33.17 11.43
N MET A 12 7.80 31.90 11.02
CA MET A 12 8.97 31.26 10.46
C MET A 12 9.39 31.92 9.14
N GLN A 13 8.43 32.28 8.28
CA GLN A 13 8.70 32.96 7.01
C GLN A 13 9.33 34.34 7.24
N GLU A 14 8.78 35.16 8.14
CA GLU A 14 9.35 36.47 8.48
C GLU A 14 10.76 36.33 9.07
N THR A 15 10.98 35.33 9.92
CA THR A 15 12.29 35.02 10.48
C THR A 15 13.29 34.62 9.39
N LEU A 16 12.84 33.87 8.38
CA LEU A 16 13.65 33.46 7.23
C LEU A 16 14.02 34.66 6.36
N ASP A 17 13.04 35.52 6.03
CA ASP A 17 13.27 36.71 5.20
C ASP A 17 14.25 37.67 5.87
N GLY A 18 14.10 37.91 7.18
CA GLY A 18 15.04 38.71 7.97
C GLY A 18 16.45 38.11 8.00
N SER A 19 16.56 36.78 8.19
CA SER A 19 17.85 36.09 8.18
C SER A 19 18.54 36.19 6.82
N VAL A 20 17.82 35.96 5.72
CA VAL A 20 18.37 36.08 4.35
C VAL A 20 18.88 37.49 4.07
N ALA A 21 18.16 38.51 4.52
CA ALA A 21 18.60 39.91 4.38
C ALA A 21 19.90 40.18 5.16
N ASN A 22 20.02 39.63 6.37
CA ASN A 22 21.21 39.74 7.22
C ASN A 22 22.41 38.99 6.60
N PHE A 23 22.22 37.75 6.16
CA PHE A 23 23.25 36.95 5.48
C PHE A 23 23.76 37.65 4.23
N ARG A 24 22.85 38.14 3.38
CA ARG A 24 23.21 38.84 2.15
C ARG A 24 24.04 40.10 2.43
N ALA A 25 23.68 40.88 3.46
CA ALA A 25 24.43 42.07 3.86
C ALA A 25 25.83 41.72 4.37
N PHE A 26 25.92 40.71 5.24
CA PHE A 26 27.19 40.25 5.81
C PHE A 26 28.16 39.71 4.74
N PHE A 27 27.72 38.79 3.88
CA PHE A 27 28.62 38.22 2.87
C PHE A 27 29.05 39.24 1.82
N LYS A 28 28.17 40.19 1.46
CA LYS A 28 28.57 41.31 0.59
C LYS A 28 29.69 42.12 1.23
N TRP A 29 29.54 42.49 2.50
CA TRP A 29 30.55 43.23 3.24
C TRP A 29 31.86 42.45 3.40
N LEU A 30 31.78 41.18 3.81
CA LEU A 30 32.94 40.32 4.01
C LEU A 30 33.72 40.14 2.70
N TYR A 31 33.02 39.91 1.58
CA TYR A 31 33.64 39.80 0.27
C TYR A 31 34.35 41.10 -0.14
N SER A 32 33.73 42.27 0.06
CA SER A 32 34.38 43.56 -0.15
C SER A 32 35.66 43.72 0.69
N CYS A 33 35.65 43.30 1.96
CA CYS A 33 36.83 43.32 2.81
C CYS A 33 37.95 42.41 2.28
N VAL A 34 37.62 41.20 1.82
CA VAL A 34 38.59 40.27 1.23
C VAL A 34 39.22 40.85 -0.03
N LEU A 35 38.43 41.43 -0.93
CA LEU A 35 38.95 42.06 -2.16
C LEU A 35 39.93 43.21 -1.86
N VAL A 36 39.59 44.05 -0.88
CA VAL A 36 40.47 45.14 -0.41
C VAL A 36 41.78 44.59 0.12
N LEU A 37 41.75 43.51 0.90
CA LEU A 37 42.95 42.86 1.44
C LEU A 37 43.81 42.21 0.33
N MET A 38 43.17 41.72 -0.73
CA MET A 38 43.84 41.13 -1.90
C MET A 38 44.37 42.17 -2.90
N GLY A 39 44.04 43.47 -2.72
CA GLY A 39 44.42 44.55 -3.63
C GLY A 39 43.67 44.53 -4.96
N GLU A 40 42.54 43.83 -5.04
CA GLU A 40 41.69 43.74 -6.23
C GLU A 40 40.63 44.86 -6.25
N PRO A 41 40.23 45.35 -7.44
CA PRO A 41 39.17 46.36 -7.54
C PRO A 41 37.82 45.79 -7.11
N ILE A 42 37.11 46.53 -6.24
CA ILE A 42 35.78 46.16 -5.77
C ILE A 42 34.77 46.36 -6.93
N PRO A 43 33.92 45.38 -7.26
CA PRO A 43 32.92 45.57 -8.29
C PRO A 43 31.91 46.67 -7.88
N PRO A 44 31.43 47.50 -8.82
CA PRO A 44 30.55 48.65 -8.52
C PRO A 44 29.22 48.26 -7.83
N ASN A 45 28.81 46.99 -7.93
CA ASN A 45 27.63 46.45 -7.23
C ASN A 45 27.84 46.25 -5.71
N PHE A 46 29.07 46.35 -5.22
CA PHE A 46 29.47 46.11 -3.83
C PHE A 46 29.92 47.38 -3.08
N GLU A 47 30.08 48.52 -3.77
CA GLU A 47 30.67 49.74 -3.21
C GLU A 47 29.73 50.55 -2.29
N LYS A 48 28.43 50.23 -2.22
CA LYS A 48 27.45 51.01 -1.45
C LYS A 48 26.90 50.25 -0.25
N THR A 49 27.64 50.24 0.85
CA THR A 49 27.12 49.85 2.17
C THR A 49 26.17 50.93 2.68
N THR A 50 24.86 50.73 2.55
CA THR A 50 23.85 51.64 3.14
C THR A 50 23.80 51.50 4.66
N GLN A 51 23.33 52.52 5.40
CA GLN A 51 23.13 52.43 6.86
C GLN A 51 22.28 51.21 7.26
N ARG A 52 21.26 50.85 6.47
CA ARG A 52 20.46 49.63 6.65
C ARG A 52 21.29 48.35 6.52
N SER A 53 22.26 48.32 5.60
CA SER A 53 23.18 47.19 5.48
C SER A 53 24.09 47.07 6.70
N VAL A 54 24.56 48.19 7.23
CA VAL A 54 25.38 48.21 8.47
C VAL A 54 24.56 47.69 9.65
N MET A 55 23.29 48.09 9.78
CA MET A 55 22.39 47.56 10.80
C MET A 55 22.20 46.05 10.65
N ASN A 56 21.92 45.56 9.44
CA ASN A 56 21.77 44.12 9.16
C ASN A 56 23.05 43.32 9.48
N ILE A 57 24.23 43.89 9.19
CA ILE A 57 25.52 43.28 9.54
C ILE A 57 25.69 43.21 11.06
N SER A 58 25.37 44.31 11.77
CA SER A 58 25.43 44.34 13.24
C SER A 58 24.48 43.31 13.86
N THR A 59 23.24 43.23 13.38
CA THR A 59 22.27 42.22 13.82
C THR A 59 22.78 40.82 13.51
N PHE A 60 23.38 40.61 12.33
CA PHE A 60 23.98 39.33 11.99
C PHE A 60 25.07 38.92 12.97
N ILE A 61 26.02 39.83 13.28
CA ILE A 61 27.14 39.58 14.20
C ILE A 61 26.65 39.38 15.64
N GLN A 62 25.69 40.17 16.12
CA GLN A 62 25.09 39.98 17.45
C GLN A 62 24.45 38.60 17.61
N ASN A 63 23.92 38.03 16.52
CA ASN A 63 23.41 36.65 16.55
C ASN A 63 24.54 35.60 16.64
N PHE A 64 25.82 35.94 16.46
CA PHE A 64 26.96 35.06 16.78
C PHE A 64 27.28 35.08 18.27
N ASP A 65 27.13 36.23 18.93
CA ASP A 65 27.54 36.43 20.33
C ASP A 65 26.66 35.69 21.35
N CYS A 66 25.53 35.13 20.92
CA CYS A 66 24.74 34.19 21.74
C CYS A 66 25.40 32.80 21.87
N TYR A 67 26.50 32.53 21.14
CA TYR A 67 27.34 31.34 21.32
C TYR A 67 28.51 31.64 22.25
N GLY A 68 28.48 31.14 23.49
CA GLY A 68 29.69 31.18 24.33
C GLY A 68 29.58 31.00 25.83
N TYR A 69 28.40 30.73 26.40
CA TYR A 69 28.26 30.49 27.85
C TYR A 69 27.35 29.30 28.16
N GLU A 70 27.67 28.11 27.61
CA GLU A 70 27.25 26.85 28.23
C GLU A 70 28.48 26.08 28.70
N GLU A 71 28.50 25.71 29.98
CA GLU A 71 29.62 25.10 30.73
C GLU A 71 30.03 23.68 30.27
N ASN A 72 29.56 23.19 29.13
CA ASN A 72 29.84 21.81 28.68
C ASN A 72 30.74 21.77 27.43
N PRO A 73 32.04 21.40 27.56
CA PRO A 73 33.02 21.46 26.47
C PRO A 73 32.90 20.35 25.40
N THR A 74 31.84 19.52 25.43
CA THR A 74 31.74 18.33 24.58
C THR A 74 30.87 18.49 23.34
N VAL A 75 30.11 19.58 23.22
CA VAL A 75 29.30 19.85 22.03
C VAL A 75 30.08 20.79 21.11
N LYS A 76 30.79 20.21 20.14
CA LYS A 76 31.42 20.95 19.04
C LYS A 76 30.46 21.99 18.47
N ASN A 77 30.88 23.26 18.54
CA ASN A 77 30.34 24.45 17.87
C ASN A 77 29.62 24.10 16.57
N LYS A 78 28.31 23.91 16.64
CA LYS A 78 27.49 23.62 15.47
C LYS A 78 26.89 24.93 15.01
N PHE A 79 27.64 25.59 14.13
CA PHE A 79 27.17 26.74 13.37
C PHE A 79 25.88 26.37 12.63
N MET A 80 24.74 26.71 13.20
CA MET A 80 23.44 26.56 12.55
C MET A 80 22.79 27.92 12.52
N MET A 81 22.07 28.23 11.44
CA MET A 81 21.18 29.38 11.32
C MET A 81 20.09 29.30 12.41
N GLU A 82 20.45 29.56 13.67
CA GLU A 82 19.73 29.07 14.86
C GLU A 82 18.30 29.58 14.94
N ARG A 83 18.07 30.83 14.54
CA ARG A 83 16.74 31.44 14.51
C ARG A 83 15.75 30.71 13.60
N ILE A 84 16.18 30.20 12.44
CA ILE A 84 15.32 29.38 11.56
C ILE A 84 15.35 27.93 12.01
N GLY A 85 16.54 27.43 12.37
CA GLY A 85 16.77 26.03 12.74
C GLY A 85 15.91 25.57 13.90
N GLN A 86 15.68 26.41 14.90
CA GLN A 86 14.82 26.08 16.05
C GLN A 86 13.35 25.76 15.66
N TYR A 87 12.81 26.36 14.59
CA TYR A 87 11.46 26.03 14.12
C TYR A 87 11.39 24.60 13.56
N LEU A 88 12.47 24.15 12.93
CA LEU A 88 12.55 22.86 12.23
C LEU A 88 12.90 21.69 13.15
N ILE A 89 13.08 21.93 14.44
CA ILE A 89 13.44 20.88 15.40
C ILE A 89 12.29 20.72 16.38
N ASP A 90 12.04 19.48 16.77
CA ASP A 90 10.99 19.13 17.73
C ASP A 90 11.42 19.44 19.17
N ARG A 91 11.52 20.74 19.47
CA ARG A 91 11.87 21.31 20.77
C ARG A 91 11.37 22.74 20.84
N ASP A 92 11.19 23.24 22.05
CA ASP A 92 10.73 24.62 22.24
C ASP A 92 11.76 25.62 21.71
N LEU A 93 11.27 26.77 21.25
CA LEU A 93 12.06 27.86 20.70
C LEU A 93 12.85 28.55 21.82
N THR A 94 14.17 28.59 21.67
CA THR A 94 15.06 29.34 22.58
C THR A 94 14.95 30.85 22.33
N ILE A 95 14.82 31.24 21.06
CA ILE A 95 14.68 32.65 20.65
C ILE A 95 13.26 32.85 20.15
N LYS A 96 12.42 33.48 20.97
CA LYS A 96 11.03 33.80 20.60
C LYS A 96 11.02 34.87 19.52
N HIS A 97 10.02 34.83 18.64
CA HIS A 97 9.79 35.92 17.70
C HIS A 97 9.39 37.19 18.45
N GLU A 98 10.13 38.26 18.23
CA GLU A 98 9.91 39.56 18.84
C GLU A 98 8.54 40.11 18.38
N SER A 99 7.57 40.10 19.29
CA SER A 99 6.26 40.74 19.07
C SER A 99 6.24 42.20 19.52
N GLU A 100 7.42 42.79 19.78
CA GLU A 100 7.53 44.18 20.27
C GLU A 100 6.92 45.14 19.24
N GLY A 101 5.78 45.74 19.62
CA GLY A 101 5.03 46.66 18.77
C GLY A 101 3.77 46.07 18.10
N ASN A 102 3.42 44.80 18.34
CA ASN A 102 2.16 44.26 17.85
C ASN A 102 0.98 44.71 18.73
N ASP A 103 0.24 45.73 18.29
CA ASP A 103 -0.92 46.26 19.00
C ASP A 103 -2.04 45.21 19.20
N TRP A 104 -2.15 44.24 18.29
CA TRP A 104 -3.09 43.14 18.43
C TRP A 104 -2.71 42.19 19.58
N ALA A 105 -1.41 41.90 19.74
CA ALA A 105 -0.93 41.09 20.86
C ALA A 105 -1.20 41.78 22.20
N LYS A 106 -0.95 43.09 22.29
CA LYS A 106 -1.27 43.90 23.48
C LYS A 106 -2.76 43.89 23.79
N LEU A 107 -3.61 44.09 22.78
CA LEU A 107 -5.06 44.04 22.96
C LEU A 107 -5.54 42.70 23.49
N LEU A 108 -4.98 41.59 23.01
CA LEU A 108 -5.31 40.24 23.49
C LEU A 108 -4.79 39.97 24.91
N GLU A 109 -3.66 40.54 25.30
CA GLU A 109 -3.14 40.47 26.68
C GLU A 109 -4.03 41.26 27.66
N GLU A 110 -4.54 42.42 27.23
CA GLU A 110 -5.43 43.26 28.03
C GLU A 110 -6.86 42.73 28.13
N ASN A 111 -7.30 41.88 27.19
CA ASN A 111 -8.68 41.39 27.09
C ASN A 111 -8.78 39.86 27.12
N GLU A 112 -8.95 39.30 28.32
CA GLU A 112 -9.07 37.85 28.52
C GLU A 112 -10.26 37.22 27.76
N CYS A 113 -11.38 37.93 27.67
CA CYS A 113 -12.56 37.46 26.94
C CYS A 113 -12.29 37.29 25.43
N LEU A 114 -11.53 38.21 24.82
CA LEU A 114 -11.15 38.14 23.42
C LEU A 114 -10.09 37.07 23.18
N ARG A 115 -9.13 36.93 24.11
CA ARG A 115 -8.10 35.89 24.05
C ARG A 115 -8.69 34.48 24.07
N ASN A 116 -9.71 34.25 24.90
CA ASN A 116 -10.36 32.95 25.07
C ASN A 116 -11.55 32.74 24.12
N HIS A 117 -11.84 33.69 23.23
CA HIS A 117 -12.97 33.58 22.32
C HIS A 117 -12.75 32.45 21.30
N PRO A 118 -13.76 31.61 20.98
CA PRO A 118 -13.60 30.46 20.09
C PRO A 118 -13.08 30.77 18.67
N THR A 119 -13.27 32.00 18.20
CA THR A 119 -12.83 32.45 16.87
C THR A 119 -11.42 33.04 16.89
N THR A 120 -10.87 33.33 18.06
CA THR A 120 -9.50 33.85 18.18
C THR A 120 -8.53 32.70 17.99
N MET A 121 -7.63 32.86 17.02
CA MET A 121 -6.63 31.84 16.74
C MET A 121 -5.59 31.82 17.86
N PRO A 122 -5.35 30.67 18.53
CA PRO A 122 -4.38 30.61 19.59
C PRO A 122 -2.97 30.75 19.01
N HIS A 123 -2.14 31.58 19.67
CA HIS A 123 -0.74 31.77 19.34
C HIS A 123 0.14 31.01 20.33
N TYR A 124 1.12 30.26 19.83
CA TYR A 124 2.05 29.46 20.65
C TYR A 124 3.48 29.97 20.43
N PRO A 125 3.92 30.99 21.19
CA PRO A 125 5.20 31.66 20.94
C PRO A 125 6.41 30.73 21.18
N GLU A 126 6.27 29.76 22.08
CA GLU A 126 7.38 28.88 22.50
C GLU A 126 7.50 27.60 21.67
N LYS A 127 6.48 27.23 20.90
CA LYS A 127 6.47 25.95 20.19
C LYS A 127 7.13 26.04 18.83
N SER A 128 7.80 24.98 18.38
CA SER A 128 8.31 24.90 17.01
C SER A 128 7.21 24.60 15.98
N ILE A 129 7.50 24.79 14.69
CA ILE A 129 6.53 24.46 13.63
C ILE A 129 6.30 22.94 13.56
N VAL A 130 7.30 22.13 13.90
CA VAL A 130 7.20 20.67 13.94
C VAL A 130 6.22 20.22 15.03
N GLN A 131 6.31 20.81 16.23
CA GLN A 131 5.38 20.54 17.32
C GLN A 131 3.94 20.91 16.94
N LEU A 132 3.73 22.08 16.32
CA LEU A 132 2.38 22.47 15.88
C LEU A 132 1.85 21.59 14.75
N LEU A 133 2.71 21.11 13.85
CA LEU A 133 2.34 20.13 12.83
C LEU A 133 1.88 18.81 13.47
N ALA A 134 2.60 18.32 14.48
CA ALA A 134 2.22 17.12 15.22
C ALA A 134 0.86 17.31 15.92
N MET A 135 0.67 18.43 16.62
CA MET A 135 -0.60 18.76 17.26
C MET A 135 -1.76 18.91 16.25
N LEU A 136 -1.48 19.46 15.06
CA LEU A 136 -2.44 19.55 13.96
C LEU A 136 -2.84 18.16 13.45
N LYS A 137 -1.86 17.30 13.17
CA LYS A 137 -2.12 15.90 12.76
C LYS A 137 -2.99 15.19 13.80
N ASP A 138 -2.63 15.28 15.08
CA ASP A 138 -3.41 14.69 16.16
C ASP A 138 -4.83 15.23 16.25
N SER A 139 -5.00 16.54 16.06
CA SER A 139 -6.32 17.17 16.03
C SER A 139 -7.16 16.64 14.87
N VAL A 140 -6.58 16.48 13.68
CA VAL A 140 -7.27 15.93 12.51
C VAL A 140 -7.63 14.46 12.74
N PHE A 141 -6.70 13.64 13.24
CA PHE A 141 -6.97 12.23 13.54
C PHE A 141 -8.07 12.06 14.60
N LYS A 142 -8.13 12.94 15.60
CA LYS A 142 -9.20 12.91 16.61
C LYS A 142 -10.59 13.09 16.01
N VAL A 143 -10.75 13.87 14.94
CA VAL A 143 -12.04 14.04 14.24
C VAL A 143 -12.52 12.71 13.65
N PHE A 144 -11.61 11.90 13.11
CA PHE A 144 -11.94 10.61 12.50
C PHE A 144 -12.18 9.48 13.51
N LYS A 145 -11.77 9.64 14.78
CA LYS A 145 -11.99 8.61 15.82
C LYS A 145 -13.47 8.37 16.11
N ALA A 146 -14.29 9.43 16.11
CA ALA A 146 -15.71 9.31 16.42
C ALA A 146 -16.48 8.53 15.33
N PRO A 147 -16.36 8.85 14.02
CA PRO A 147 -16.93 8.03 12.96
C PRO A 147 -16.43 6.58 12.96
N MET A 148 -15.13 6.36 13.18
CA MET A 148 -14.56 5.01 13.23
C MET A 148 -15.20 4.17 14.35
N ARG A 149 -15.37 4.75 15.54
CA ARG A 149 -16.08 4.09 16.65
C ARG A 149 -17.55 3.86 16.31
N ALA A 150 -18.25 4.87 15.79
CA ALA A 150 -19.65 4.74 15.43
C ALA A 150 -19.90 3.64 14.39
N ILE A 151 -19.03 3.51 13.38
CA ILE A 151 -19.10 2.42 12.40
C ILE A 151 -18.85 1.08 13.09
N ASN A 152 -17.81 0.98 13.93
CA ASN A 152 -17.49 -0.27 14.61
C ASN A 152 -18.58 -0.70 15.59
N ASP A 153 -19.18 0.25 16.32
CA ASP A 153 -20.28 0.00 17.25
C ASP A 153 -21.59 -0.33 16.51
N ALA A 154 -21.75 0.16 15.27
CA ALA A 154 -22.88 -0.19 14.40
C ALA A 154 -22.71 -1.54 13.71
N MET A 155 -21.49 -2.08 13.65
CA MET A 155 -21.21 -3.41 13.10
C MET A 155 -21.29 -4.45 14.21
N ALA A 156 -22.27 -5.35 14.12
CA ALA A 156 -22.35 -6.52 14.99
C ALA A 156 -22.26 -7.77 14.13
N THR A 157 -21.56 -8.79 14.64
CA THR A 157 -21.65 -10.13 14.08
C THR A 157 -23.08 -10.61 14.27
N VAL A 158 -23.87 -10.60 13.20
CA VAL A 158 -25.26 -11.07 13.25
C VAL A 158 -25.30 -12.59 13.26
N TYR A 159 -24.39 -13.23 12.51
CA TYR A 159 -24.33 -14.67 12.35
C TYR A 159 -22.91 -15.21 12.35
N LEU A 160 -22.74 -16.37 12.98
CA LEU A 160 -21.51 -17.15 12.96
C LEU A 160 -21.87 -18.60 12.67
N TYR A 161 -21.43 -19.11 11.53
CA TYR A 161 -21.69 -20.48 11.12
C TYR A 161 -20.40 -21.30 11.13
N ASN A 162 -20.45 -22.44 11.82
CA ASN A 162 -19.37 -23.42 11.82
C ASN A 162 -19.58 -24.40 10.68
N CYS A 163 -19.31 -23.97 9.45
CA CYS A 163 -19.57 -24.80 8.28
C CYS A 163 -18.60 -25.98 8.17
N PHE A 164 -17.38 -25.90 8.72
CA PHE A 164 -16.36 -26.92 8.46
C PHE A 164 -15.46 -27.21 9.65
N ASN A 165 -15.10 -28.49 9.81
CA ASN A 165 -13.98 -28.91 10.62
C ASN A 165 -13.11 -29.85 9.78
N PHE A 166 -12.02 -29.32 9.24
CA PHE A 166 -11.21 -30.03 8.26
C PHE A 166 -9.96 -30.70 8.86
N GLY A 167 -9.72 -30.56 10.18
CA GLY A 167 -8.59 -31.19 10.88
C GLY A 167 -7.18 -30.68 10.49
N SER A 168 -7.01 -30.05 9.33
CA SER A 168 -5.78 -29.39 8.85
C SER A 168 -5.88 -27.87 9.02
N PRO A 169 -4.80 -27.19 9.45
CA PRO A 169 -4.80 -25.72 9.62
C PRO A 169 -4.85 -24.96 8.28
N ASP A 170 -4.30 -25.52 7.19
CA ASP A 170 -4.16 -24.83 5.91
C ASP A 170 -4.94 -25.55 4.82
N ILE A 171 -6.00 -24.90 4.31
CA ILE A 171 -6.83 -25.43 3.24
C ILE A 171 -6.99 -24.37 2.17
N PRO A 172 -6.63 -24.69 0.92
CA PRO A 172 -6.86 -23.78 -0.19
C PRO A 172 -8.35 -23.50 -0.33
N MET A 173 -8.69 -22.22 -0.22
CA MET A 173 -10.04 -21.70 -0.31
C MET A 173 -10.04 -20.42 -1.15
N SER A 174 -11.07 -20.26 -1.96
CA SER A 174 -11.34 -19.05 -2.71
C SER A 174 -12.79 -18.64 -2.50
N SER A 175 -13.07 -17.34 -2.57
CA SER A 175 -14.45 -16.83 -2.50
C SER A 175 -14.66 -15.70 -3.50
N ILE A 176 -15.89 -15.56 -3.96
CA ILE A 176 -16.29 -14.48 -4.87
C ILE A 176 -17.73 -14.04 -4.58
N SER A 177 -17.96 -12.72 -4.57
CA SER A 177 -19.30 -12.16 -4.50
C SER A 177 -19.92 -12.10 -5.89
N ILE A 178 -21.10 -12.71 -6.02
CA ILE A 178 -21.89 -12.72 -7.26
C ILE A 178 -22.80 -11.51 -7.29
N SER A 179 -23.48 -11.26 -6.18
CA SER A 179 -24.34 -10.10 -5.94
C SER A 179 -24.23 -9.64 -4.47
N LYS A 180 -25.03 -8.64 -4.08
CA LYS A 180 -25.13 -8.21 -2.67
C LYS A 180 -25.63 -9.31 -1.74
N GLU A 181 -26.36 -10.28 -2.28
CA GLU A 181 -27.07 -11.33 -1.53
C GLU A 181 -26.47 -12.70 -1.78
N VAL A 182 -25.53 -12.87 -2.72
CA VAL A 182 -25.02 -14.21 -3.09
C VAL A 182 -23.50 -14.21 -3.14
N MET A 183 -22.91 -15.19 -2.45
CA MET A 183 -21.48 -15.45 -2.43
C MET A 183 -21.19 -16.93 -2.68
N TYR A 184 -20.13 -17.19 -3.44
CA TYR A 184 -19.58 -18.53 -3.61
C TYR A 184 -18.30 -18.70 -2.79
N PHE A 185 -18.17 -19.88 -2.21
CA PHE A 185 -16.96 -20.38 -1.56
C PHE A 185 -16.56 -21.68 -2.23
N ALA A 186 -15.29 -21.77 -2.61
CA ALA A 186 -14.68 -22.98 -3.14
C ALA A 186 -13.57 -23.40 -2.18
N PHE A 187 -13.47 -24.68 -1.84
CA PHE A 187 -12.39 -25.18 -0.99
C PHE A 187 -12.09 -26.65 -1.27
N ILE A 188 -10.85 -27.03 -1.00
CA ILE A 188 -10.37 -28.39 -1.18
C ILE A 188 -10.70 -29.20 0.08
N GLN A 189 -11.70 -30.08 -0.01
CA GLN A 189 -12.05 -30.97 1.11
C GLN A 189 -11.01 -32.08 1.29
N SER A 190 -10.51 -32.61 0.17
CA SER A 190 -9.43 -33.58 0.13
C SER A 190 -8.67 -33.41 -1.18
N SER A 191 -7.50 -34.04 -1.28
CA SER A 191 -6.67 -33.97 -2.48
C SER A 191 -7.36 -34.44 -3.78
N LYS A 192 -8.57 -35.03 -3.71
CA LYS A 192 -9.34 -35.51 -4.87
C LYS A 192 -10.73 -34.87 -4.97
N ARG A 193 -11.07 -33.93 -4.09
CA ARG A 193 -12.42 -33.39 -3.99
C ARG A 193 -12.44 -31.90 -3.68
N VAL A 194 -13.12 -31.15 -4.54
CA VAL A 194 -13.51 -29.76 -4.29
C VAL A 194 -14.96 -29.69 -3.87
N GLN A 195 -15.26 -28.80 -2.94
CA GLN A 195 -16.61 -28.42 -2.59
C GLN A 195 -16.86 -26.97 -2.98
N LEU A 196 -18.06 -26.71 -3.51
CA LEU A 196 -18.55 -25.38 -3.81
C LEU A 196 -19.81 -25.11 -2.99
N LEU A 197 -19.75 -24.08 -2.16
CA LEU A 197 -20.84 -23.61 -1.34
C LEU A 197 -21.34 -22.28 -1.89
N GLN A 198 -22.62 -22.24 -2.26
CA GLN A 198 -23.37 -21.02 -2.51
C GLN A 198 -24.10 -20.61 -1.26
N VAL A 199 -23.91 -19.37 -0.82
CA VAL A 199 -24.59 -18.79 0.33
C VAL A 199 -25.47 -17.65 -0.16
N HIS A 200 -26.76 -17.71 0.17
CA HIS A 200 -27.70 -16.61 0.01
C HIS A 200 -27.90 -15.89 1.35
N PHE A 201 -27.71 -14.58 1.34
CA PHE A 201 -27.97 -13.68 2.45
C PHE A 201 -29.34 -13.03 2.20
N ASN A 202 -30.33 -13.40 3.01
CA ASN A 202 -31.63 -12.74 2.98
C ASN A 202 -31.71 -11.68 4.09
N GLU A 203 -32.42 -10.59 3.84
CA GLU A 203 -32.68 -9.54 4.85
C GLU A 203 -33.45 -10.07 6.07
N THR A 204 -34.16 -11.20 5.90
CA THR A 204 -35.05 -11.80 6.90
C THR A 204 -34.42 -12.92 7.74
N ASN A 205 -33.10 -12.93 7.93
CA ASN A 205 -32.38 -13.83 8.85
C ASN A 205 -32.29 -15.31 8.45
N ALA A 206 -32.82 -15.72 7.29
CA ALA A 206 -32.72 -17.09 6.79
C ALA A 206 -31.51 -17.22 5.85
N PHE A 207 -30.56 -18.07 6.21
CA PHE A 207 -29.44 -18.44 5.34
C PHE A 207 -29.83 -19.67 4.55
N GLU A 208 -29.83 -19.54 3.23
CA GLU A 208 -30.04 -20.67 2.32
C GLU A 208 -28.71 -21.02 1.66
N GLY A 209 -28.16 -22.17 2.05
CA GLY A 209 -26.98 -22.74 1.44
C GLY A 209 -27.36 -23.65 0.28
N ARG A 210 -26.50 -23.73 -0.72
CA ARG A 210 -26.49 -24.85 -1.67
C ARG A 210 -25.07 -25.37 -1.82
N LEU A 211 -24.89 -26.69 -1.78
CA LEU A 211 -23.58 -27.33 -1.80
C LEU A 211 -23.46 -28.26 -3.00
N GLY A 212 -22.35 -28.17 -3.72
CA GLY A 212 -21.92 -29.12 -4.73
C GLY A 212 -20.57 -29.76 -4.36
N SER A 213 -20.41 -31.05 -4.68
CA SER A 213 -19.15 -31.77 -4.48
C SER A 213 -18.65 -32.34 -5.80
N PHE A 214 -17.39 -32.05 -6.13
CA PHE A 214 -16.81 -32.33 -7.44
C PHE A 214 -15.48 -33.07 -7.34
N ARG A 215 -15.30 -34.05 -8.22
CA ARG A 215 -14.06 -34.79 -8.46
C ARG A 215 -13.62 -34.62 -9.91
N PHE A 216 -12.35 -34.87 -10.20
CA PHE A 216 -11.74 -34.69 -11.51
C PHE A 216 -10.99 -35.96 -11.89
N ASN A 217 -11.71 -36.92 -12.46
CA ASN A 217 -11.15 -38.20 -12.91
C ASN A 217 -11.20 -38.27 -14.42
N GLN A 218 -10.04 -38.46 -15.05
CA GLN A 218 -9.94 -38.70 -16.48
C GLN A 218 -10.24 -40.17 -16.78
N GLN A 219 -11.17 -40.46 -17.70
CA GLN A 219 -11.61 -41.84 -17.99
C GLN A 219 -10.49 -42.76 -18.52
N SER A 220 -9.42 -42.19 -19.10
CA SER A 220 -8.31 -42.94 -19.71
C SER A 220 -7.15 -43.27 -18.76
N LEU A 221 -6.98 -42.51 -17.66
CA LEU A 221 -6.03 -42.86 -16.61
C LEU A 221 -6.80 -43.62 -15.52
N ALA A 222 -6.31 -44.78 -15.13
CA ALA A 222 -6.81 -45.51 -13.96
C ALA A 222 -6.59 -44.73 -12.64
N GLU A 223 -5.97 -43.55 -12.71
CA GLU A 223 -5.47 -42.77 -11.60
C GLU A 223 -6.16 -41.41 -11.48
N SER A 224 -6.51 -41.05 -10.25
CA SER A 224 -7.19 -39.81 -9.89
C SER A 224 -6.25 -38.60 -9.97
N LEU A 225 -6.67 -37.49 -10.57
CA LEU A 225 -5.93 -36.22 -10.48
C LEU A 225 -5.94 -35.69 -9.05
N LYS A 226 -4.80 -35.13 -8.64
CA LYS A 226 -4.64 -34.47 -7.36
C LYS A 226 -4.91 -32.98 -7.50
N ILE A 227 -5.84 -32.43 -6.73
CA ILE A 227 -6.08 -30.99 -6.65
C ILE A 227 -5.08 -30.39 -5.67
N LEU A 228 -4.32 -29.39 -6.13
CA LEU A 228 -3.31 -28.69 -5.35
C LEU A 228 -3.81 -27.33 -4.86
N ASP A 229 -4.48 -26.58 -5.74
CA ASP A 229 -4.91 -25.21 -5.48
C ASP A 229 -6.18 -24.88 -6.29
N LEU A 230 -6.90 -23.84 -5.89
CA LEU A 230 -8.08 -23.36 -6.60
C LEU A 230 -8.28 -21.84 -6.44
N GLN A 231 -8.83 -21.20 -7.47
CA GLN A 231 -9.15 -19.77 -7.42
C GLN A 231 -10.22 -19.41 -8.45
N PHE A 232 -11.16 -18.55 -8.07
CA PHE A 232 -12.12 -17.99 -9.02
C PHE A 232 -11.43 -17.10 -10.05
N TYR A 233 -11.55 -17.47 -11.33
CA TYR A 233 -11.12 -16.63 -12.46
C TYR A 233 -12.13 -15.53 -12.73
N SER A 234 -13.42 -15.89 -12.69
CA SER A 234 -14.56 -15.00 -12.85
C SER A 234 -15.75 -15.50 -12.02
N LYS A 235 -16.91 -14.85 -12.17
CA LYS A 235 -18.16 -15.31 -11.56
C LYS A 235 -18.66 -16.65 -12.13
N ASP A 236 -18.22 -16.97 -13.35
CA ASP A 236 -18.69 -18.13 -14.12
C ASP A 236 -17.64 -19.25 -14.19
N ILE A 237 -16.40 -18.99 -13.76
CA ILE A 237 -15.28 -19.93 -13.91
C ILE A 237 -14.48 -20.04 -12.61
N LEU A 238 -14.37 -21.26 -12.10
CA LEU A 238 -13.39 -21.63 -11.08
C LEU A 238 -12.22 -22.33 -11.73
N SER A 239 -11.02 -21.78 -11.57
CA SER A 239 -9.81 -22.46 -12.02
C SER A 239 -9.30 -23.38 -10.91
N LEU A 240 -8.76 -24.52 -11.31
CA LEU A 240 -8.12 -25.51 -10.45
C LEU A 240 -6.72 -25.82 -10.95
N LEU A 241 -5.78 -25.95 -10.02
CA LEU A 241 -4.47 -26.51 -10.28
C LEU A 241 -4.50 -28.00 -9.93
N LEU A 242 -4.28 -28.84 -10.93
CA LEU A 242 -4.30 -30.29 -10.85
C LEU A 242 -2.88 -30.84 -11.12
N ASN A 243 -2.55 -31.97 -10.50
CA ASN A 243 -1.32 -32.71 -10.75
C ASN A 243 -1.64 -34.20 -10.97
N GLU A 244 -0.93 -34.84 -11.89
CA GLU A 244 -1.03 -36.28 -12.13
C GLU A 244 -0.34 -37.05 -11.01
N CYS A 245 -0.94 -38.13 -10.52
CA CYS A 245 -0.35 -38.90 -9.40
C CYS A 245 0.94 -39.65 -9.81
N ASP A 246 1.02 -40.12 -11.05
CA ASP A 246 2.13 -40.93 -11.57
C ASP A 246 3.30 -40.10 -12.12
N GLU A 247 3.02 -38.94 -12.73
CA GLU A 247 4.03 -37.99 -13.23
C GLU A 247 3.94 -36.66 -12.46
N PRO A 248 4.52 -36.55 -11.25
CA PRO A 248 4.41 -35.34 -10.41
C PRO A 248 5.06 -34.08 -11.03
N ARG A 249 5.66 -34.22 -12.22
CA ARG A 249 6.30 -33.12 -12.95
C ARG A 249 5.34 -32.30 -13.81
N ARG A 250 4.11 -32.76 -14.02
CA ARG A 250 3.14 -32.10 -14.90
C ARG A 250 1.94 -31.56 -14.14
N SER A 251 1.71 -30.26 -14.28
CA SER A 251 0.52 -29.61 -13.73
C SER A 251 -0.49 -29.29 -14.84
N CYS A 252 -1.79 -29.46 -14.58
CA CYS A 252 -2.86 -28.96 -15.44
C CYS A 252 -3.59 -27.82 -14.74
N ILE A 253 -3.90 -26.77 -15.50
CA ILE A 253 -4.90 -25.77 -15.12
C ILE A 253 -6.24 -26.21 -15.71
N PHE A 254 -7.22 -26.53 -14.88
CA PHE A 254 -8.57 -26.89 -15.31
C PHE A 254 -9.55 -25.75 -14.99
N GLN A 255 -10.37 -25.34 -15.96
CA GLN A 255 -11.42 -24.35 -15.76
C GLN A 255 -12.79 -25.04 -15.62
N LEU A 256 -13.32 -25.02 -14.40
CA LEU A 256 -14.65 -25.49 -14.08
C LEU A 256 -15.69 -24.40 -14.36
N SER A 257 -16.64 -24.70 -15.24
CA SER A 257 -17.83 -23.89 -15.46
C SER A 257 -18.74 -23.94 -14.23
N ILE A 258 -18.90 -22.79 -13.57
CA ILE A 258 -19.79 -22.62 -12.43
C ILE A 258 -21.27 -22.79 -12.82
N PRO A 259 -21.77 -22.26 -13.95
CA PRO A 259 -23.13 -22.52 -14.41
C PRO A 259 -23.48 -24.02 -14.47
N LEU A 260 -22.57 -24.84 -15.02
CA LEU A 260 -22.76 -26.30 -15.07
C LEU A 260 -22.66 -26.94 -13.68
N ALA A 261 -21.74 -26.48 -12.84
CA ALA A 261 -21.58 -26.99 -11.48
C ALA A 261 -22.84 -26.75 -10.62
N ILE A 262 -23.50 -25.60 -10.76
CA ILE A 262 -24.67 -25.22 -9.96
C ILE A 262 -25.88 -26.14 -10.20
N GLU A 263 -26.01 -26.75 -11.38
CA GLU A 263 -27.05 -27.74 -11.66
C GLU A 263 -26.99 -28.95 -10.72
N HIS A 264 -25.79 -29.24 -10.20
CA HIS A 264 -25.54 -30.32 -9.26
C HIS A 264 -25.57 -29.89 -7.79
N PHE A 265 -25.90 -28.62 -7.51
CA PHE A 265 -25.96 -28.13 -6.14
C PHE A 265 -27.26 -28.58 -5.46
N ARG A 266 -27.11 -29.17 -4.28
CA ARG A 266 -28.23 -29.57 -3.43
C ARG A 266 -28.48 -28.52 -2.36
N PRO A 267 -29.75 -28.26 -1.97
CA PRO A 267 -30.07 -27.43 -0.81
C PRO A 267 -29.31 -27.89 0.43
N PHE A 268 -28.84 -26.93 1.22
CA PHE A 268 -27.99 -27.15 2.36
C PHE A 268 -28.39 -26.22 3.50
N GLU A 269 -28.70 -26.80 4.67
CA GLU A 269 -28.99 -26.08 5.90
C GLU A 269 -27.71 -25.98 6.75
N LEU A 270 -27.26 -24.76 7.05
CA LEU A 270 -26.02 -24.52 7.80
C LEU A 270 -26.09 -24.97 9.28
N ASP A 271 -27.29 -25.14 9.82
CA ASP A 271 -27.52 -25.48 11.23
C ASP A 271 -27.33 -26.98 11.53
N THR A 272 -27.42 -27.83 10.50
CA THR A 272 -27.09 -29.27 10.61
C THR A 272 -25.59 -29.49 10.50
N GLU A 273 -25.03 -30.32 11.40
CA GLU A 273 -23.62 -30.70 11.39
C GLU A 273 -23.19 -31.15 9.98
N PHE A 274 -22.40 -30.30 9.31
CA PHE A 274 -21.85 -30.49 7.97
C PHE A 274 -21.17 -31.87 7.78
N GLN A 275 -20.78 -32.52 8.89
CA GLN A 275 -20.19 -33.85 8.94
C GLN A 275 -21.08 -34.96 8.36
N GLN A 276 -22.40 -34.78 8.24
CA GLN A 276 -23.27 -35.81 7.63
C GLN A 276 -23.50 -35.62 6.13
N TYR A 277 -23.23 -34.42 5.59
CA TYR A 277 -23.39 -34.10 4.16
C TYR A 277 -22.10 -34.37 3.37
N TYR A 278 -21.55 -35.57 3.50
CA TYR A 278 -20.58 -36.07 2.52
C TYR A 278 -21.33 -36.55 1.28
N SER A 279 -21.77 -35.59 0.46
CA SER A 279 -22.47 -35.83 -0.80
C SER A 279 -21.71 -36.79 -1.72
N GLU A 280 -22.46 -37.54 -2.52
CA GLU A 280 -21.97 -38.13 -3.76
C GLU A 280 -21.28 -37.03 -4.58
N SER A 281 -20.04 -37.27 -4.99
CA SER A 281 -19.27 -36.33 -5.79
C SER A 281 -19.53 -36.55 -7.28
N VAL A 282 -19.87 -35.48 -8.01
CA VAL A 282 -20.00 -35.50 -9.47
C VAL A 282 -18.62 -35.42 -10.12
N ASN A 283 -18.38 -36.17 -11.19
CA ASN A 283 -17.15 -36.03 -11.96
C ASN A 283 -17.25 -34.80 -12.87
N ALA A 284 -16.68 -33.68 -12.44
CA ALA A 284 -16.69 -32.45 -13.21
C ALA A 284 -15.77 -32.50 -14.44
N TRP A 285 -14.92 -33.53 -14.54
CA TRP A 285 -14.12 -33.77 -15.74
C TRP A 285 -14.98 -34.03 -16.99
N ASP A 286 -16.20 -34.52 -16.81
CA ASP A 286 -17.12 -34.86 -17.90
C ASP A 286 -17.97 -33.66 -18.36
N PHE A 287 -17.81 -32.48 -17.74
CA PHE A 287 -18.53 -31.27 -18.15
C PHE A 287 -18.01 -30.75 -19.50
N VAL A 288 -18.93 -30.30 -20.36
CA VAL A 288 -18.63 -29.79 -21.71
C VAL A 288 -19.26 -28.41 -21.87
N PRO A 289 -18.52 -27.40 -22.39
CA PRO A 289 -17.12 -27.43 -22.84
C PRO A 289 -16.11 -27.56 -21.68
N ARG A 290 -14.95 -28.14 -21.98
CA ARG A 290 -13.85 -28.36 -21.04
C ARG A 290 -12.59 -27.64 -21.51
N HIS A 291 -12.03 -26.81 -20.64
CA HIS A 291 -10.73 -26.17 -20.85
C HIS A 291 -9.73 -26.70 -19.81
N CYS A 292 -8.72 -27.45 -20.26
CA CYS A 292 -7.54 -27.82 -19.45
C CYS A 292 -6.28 -27.46 -20.25
N LYS A 293 -5.36 -26.75 -19.60
CA LYS A 293 -4.05 -26.40 -20.16
C LYS A 293 -2.96 -27.12 -19.39
N MET A 294 -2.15 -27.89 -20.10
CA MET A 294 -1.03 -28.63 -19.51
C MET A 294 0.21 -27.72 -19.36
N SER A 295 0.99 -27.98 -18.32
CA SER A 295 2.27 -27.34 -18.05
C SER A 295 3.28 -28.39 -17.60
N ASP A 296 4.47 -28.36 -18.18
CA ASP A 296 5.61 -29.18 -17.75
C ASP A 296 6.30 -28.64 -16.48
N LEU A 297 5.77 -27.56 -15.89
CA LEU A 297 6.22 -27.05 -14.60
C LEU A 297 5.56 -27.86 -13.47
N PRO A 298 6.33 -28.46 -12.54
CA PRO A 298 5.79 -28.95 -11.27
C PRO A 298 5.35 -27.77 -10.43
N ALA A 299 4.11 -27.32 -10.64
CA ALA A 299 3.53 -26.17 -9.96
C ALA A 299 2.92 -26.59 -8.62
N SER A 300 3.13 -25.78 -7.58
CA SER A 300 2.52 -25.96 -6.27
C SER A 300 1.34 -25.03 -6.02
N ARG A 301 1.36 -23.85 -6.64
CA ARG A 301 0.39 -22.78 -6.46
C ARG A 301 0.18 -22.04 -7.77
N PHE A 302 -0.93 -21.34 -7.85
CA PHE A 302 -1.21 -20.47 -8.98
C PHE A 302 -1.97 -19.20 -8.58
N ALA A 303 -2.02 -18.25 -9.50
CA ALA A 303 -2.88 -17.09 -9.41
C ALA A 303 -3.53 -16.82 -10.76
N VAL A 304 -4.82 -16.51 -10.78
CA VAL A 304 -5.57 -16.23 -12.00
C VAL A 304 -6.21 -14.85 -11.96
N SER A 305 -6.40 -14.25 -13.13
CA SER A 305 -7.06 -12.96 -13.28
C SER A 305 -7.96 -12.94 -14.51
N GLY A 306 -9.28 -12.95 -14.28
CA GLY A 306 -10.28 -12.81 -15.34
C GLY A 306 -10.19 -11.50 -16.11
N THR A 307 -9.90 -10.39 -15.42
CA THR A 307 -9.81 -9.07 -16.05
C THR A 307 -8.59 -8.92 -16.96
N ARG A 308 -7.50 -9.64 -16.67
CA ARG A 308 -6.27 -9.62 -17.47
C ARG A 308 -6.14 -10.81 -18.39
N ARG A 309 -7.01 -11.82 -18.26
CA ARG A 309 -6.98 -13.08 -19.02
C ARG A 309 -5.72 -13.92 -18.79
N LEU A 310 -5.15 -13.80 -17.60
CA LEU A 310 -3.86 -14.40 -17.25
C LEU A 310 -3.98 -15.44 -16.15
N CYS A 311 -3.08 -16.42 -16.22
CA CYS A 311 -2.76 -17.36 -15.15
C CYS A 311 -1.25 -17.34 -14.90
N VAL A 312 -0.87 -17.41 -13.64
CA VAL A 312 0.51 -17.47 -13.18
C VAL A 312 0.69 -18.74 -12.38
N LEU A 313 1.60 -19.62 -12.78
CA LEU A 313 2.00 -20.80 -12.01
C LEU A 313 3.28 -20.49 -11.23
N LEU A 314 3.34 -20.98 -10.00
CA LEU A 314 4.52 -20.98 -9.15
C LEU A 314 4.98 -22.42 -8.93
N SER A 315 6.25 -22.69 -9.20
CA SER A 315 6.85 -24.01 -9.00
C SER A 315 6.85 -24.46 -7.53
N GLU A 316 7.03 -25.76 -7.29
CA GLU A 316 7.19 -26.33 -5.95
C GLU A 316 8.37 -25.74 -5.16
N ASP A 317 9.48 -25.41 -5.83
CA ASP A 317 10.64 -24.78 -5.20
C ASP A 317 10.49 -23.26 -4.97
N GLN A 318 9.34 -22.69 -5.39
CA GLN A 318 9.02 -21.26 -5.30
C GLN A 318 9.98 -20.33 -6.04
N ARG A 319 10.76 -20.82 -7.02
CA ARG A 319 11.75 -20.04 -7.76
C ARG A 319 11.36 -19.74 -9.19
N ASN A 320 10.58 -20.63 -9.81
CA ASN A 320 10.19 -20.53 -11.21
C ASN A 320 8.73 -20.10 -11.31
N ILE A 321 8.49 -19.13 -12.18
CA ILE A 321 7.17 -18.61 -12.46
C ILE A 321 6.89 -18.82 -13.95
N GLN A 322 5.73 -19.39 -14.27
CA GLN A 322 5.26 -19.53 -15.64
C GLN A 322 3.97 -18.75 -15.84
N LEU A 323 3.88 -17.99 -16.93
CA LEU A 323 2.71 -17.18 -17.27
C LEU A 323 1.97 -17.81 -18.44
N PHE A 324 0.65 -17.80 -18.35
CA PHE A 324 -0.26 -18.28 -19.38
C PHE A 324 -1.32 -17.23 -19.67
N GLU A 325 -1.57 -16.98 -20.95
CA GLU A 325 -2.80 -16.37 -21.40
C GLU A 325 -3.86 -17.48 -21.57
N LEU A 326 -5.04 -17.27 -20.99
CA LEU A 326 -6.11 -18.27 -20.91
C LEU A 326 -7.18 -18.12 -22.01
N GLU A 327 -7.15 -17.04 -22.79
CA GLU A 327 -8.15 -16.73 -23.84
C GLU A 327 -7.53 -16.64 -25.25
N CYS A 328 -6.31 -17.14 -25.45
CA CYS A 328 -5.78 -17.32 -26.80
C CYS A 328 -6.24 -18.67 -27.34
N ASP A 329 -7.01 -18.65 -28.44
CA ASP A 329 -7.20 -19.81 -29.29
C ASP A 329 -5.81 -20.33 -29.73
N ASP A 330 -5.62 -21.65 -29.70
CA ASP A 330 -4.37 -22.34 -30.07
C ASP A 330 -4.09 -22.25 -31.59
N GLU A 331 -4.16 -21.07 -32.21
CA GLU A 331 -3.85 -20.87 -33.64
C GLU A 331 -2.42 -20.38 -33.91
N ASP A 332 -1.64 -19.98 -32.89
CA ASP A 332 -0.30 -19.41 -33.08
C ASP A 332 0.87 -20.41 -32.88
N VAL A 333 0.62 -21.72 -32.86
CA VAL A 333 1.69 -22.74 -32.79
C VAL A 333 1.74 -23.58 -34.06
N GLN A 334 1.99 -22.93 -35.19
CA GLN A 334 2.49 -23.62 -36.37
C GLN A 334 3.52 -22.72 -37.08
N GLU A 335 4.70 -23.29 -37.33
CA GLU A 335 5.77 -22.83 -38.22
C GLU A 335 6.92 -21.98 -37.62
N ASP A 336 7.72 -22.60 -36.76
CA ASP A 336 9.16 -22.28 -36.60
C ASP A 336 10.01 -23.55 -36.83
N ALA A 337 9.69 -24.27 -37.91
CA ALA A 337 10.47 -25.41 -38.39
C ALA A 337 10.76 -25.23 -39.88
N ASP A 338 11.66 -24.30 -40.22
CA ASP A 338 12.48 -24.37 -41.44
C ASP A 338 13.49 -23.20 -41.49
N MET A 339 14.60 -23.31 -40.75
CA MET A 339 15.85 -22.62 -41.10
C MET A 339 17.06 -23.45 -40.66
N SER A 340 17.17 -24.67 -41.19
CA SER A 340 18.44 -25.41 -41.20
C SER A 340 18.67 -26.07 -42.55
N ALA A 341 18.88 -25.25 -43.57
CA ALA A 341 19.55 -25.66 -44.78
C ALA A 341 20.50 -24.54 -45.22
N VAL A 342 21.80 -24.86 -45.23
CA VAL A 342 22.91 -24.32 -46.04
C VAL A 342 24.16 -24.18 -45.15
N HIS A 343 24.99 -25.23 -45.14
CA HIS A 343 26.41 -25.16 -45.51
C HIS A 343 27.14 -26.48 -45.26
N SER A 344 27.32 -27.26 -46.32
CA SER A 344 28.55 -28.04 -46.57
C SER A 344 28.43 -28.64 -47.96
N ASP A 345 29.16 -28.09 -48.93
CA ASP A 345 29.81 -28.84 -49.99
C ASP A 345 30.56 -27.85 -50.88
N ASP A 346 31.86 -27.71 -50.59
CA ASP A 346 32.90 -27.44 -51.57
C ASP A 346 34.23 -27.87 -50.92
N LEU A 347 34.61 -29.13 -51.14
CA LEU A 347 36.00 -29.56 -51.01
C LEU A 347 36.39 -30.26 -52.31
N ASP A 348 37.20 -29.55 -53.08
CA ASP A 348 37.87 -30.02 -54.29
C ASP A 348 38.71 -31.28 -54.03
N LEU A 349 38.52 -32.26 -54.92
CA LEU A 349 39.53 -33.10 -55.56
C LEU A 349 40.91 -33.22 -54.90
N LEU A 350 41.19 -34.40 -54.31
CA LEU A 350 42.29 -35.31 -54.72
C LEU A 350 42.18 -36.68 -54.05
#